data_AF-A0A4P5RE92-F1
#
_entry.id   AF-A0A4P5RE92-F1
#
_cell.length_a   1.000
_cell.length_b   1.000
_cell.length_c   1.000
_cell.angle_alpha   90.00
_cell.angle_beta   90.00
_cell.angle_gamma   90.00
#
_symmetry.space_group_name_H-M   'P 1'
#
loop_
_entity.id
_entity.type
_entity.pdbx_description
1 polymer ?
#
loop_
_entity_poly.entity_id
_entity_poly.type
_entity_poly.pdbx_seq_one_letter_code
_entity_poly.pdbx_strand_id
1 'polypeptide(L)' 'MFTGSVWDQQAIEWLVNRNSSFGSIGSYSKGNIASINIEDGDTLFKLLTELLIPELMSANLWNKQ' A
#
# COMPACT_ATOMS: atom_id res chain seq x y z
N MET A 1 -0.35 -2.38 -0.62
CA MET A 1 -0.36 -2.90 0.78
C MET A 1 -0.33 -1.73 1.74
N PHE A 2 -1.06 -1.85 2.84
CA PHE A 2 -0.84 -1.03 4.03
C PHE A 2 0.55 -1.36 4.56
N THR A 3 1.33 -0.37 4.97
CA THR A 3 2.60 -0.63 5.68
C THR A 3 2.44 -0.22 7.13
N GLY A 4 2.89 -1.05 8.06
CA GLY A 4 2.69 -0.88 9.51
C GLY A 4 1.88 -2.00 10.18
N SER A 5 1.42 -3.01 9.45
CA SER A 5 0.79 -4.20 10.04
C SER A 5 1.84 -5.25 10.37
N VAL A 6 1.61 -6.02 11.45
CA VAL A 6 2.44 -7.18 11.81
C VAL A 6 2.44 -8.27 10.73
N TRP A 7 1.48 -8.22 9.80
CA TRP A 7 1.31 -9.19 8.71
C TRP A 7 2.00 -8.78 7.41
N ASP A 8 2.59 -7.58 7.32
CA ASP A 8 3.10 -7.04 6.06
C ASP A 8 4.20 -7.91 5.45
N GLN A 9 5.10 -8.45 6.29
CA GLN A 9 6.15 -9.33 5.81
C GLN A 9 5.58 -10.58 5.12
N GLN A 10 4.56 -11.20 5.71
CA GLN A 10 3.93 -12.39 5.16
C GLN A 10 3.14 -12.08 3.89
N ALA A 11 2.49 -10.90 3.84
CA ALA A 11 1.81 -10.42 2.65
C ALA A 11 2.79 -10.13 1.50
N ILE A 12 3.94 -9.50 1.78
CA ILE A 12 5.03 -9.29 0.82
C ILE A 12 5.54 -10.63 0.29
N GLU A 13 5.88 -11.57 1.18
CA GLU A 13 6.35 -12.90 0.80
C GLU A 13 5.33 -13.63 -0.08
N TRP A 14 4.04 -13.56 0.26
CA TRP A 14 2.94 -14.15 -0.50
C TRP A 14 2.80 -13.56 -1.91
N LEU A 15 2.99 -12.23 -2.05
CA LEU A 15 2.95 -11.51 -3.33
C LEU A 15 4.17 -11.83 -4.21
N VAL A 16 5.36 -11.81 -3.62
CA VAL A 16 6.62 -12.10 -4.31
C VAL A 16 6.61 -13.53 -4.86
N ASN A 17 6.17 -14.51 -4.08
CA ASN A 17 6.08 -15.91 -4.50
C ASN A 17 5.16 -16.14 -5.71
N ARG A 18 4.23 -15.22 -5.98
CA ARG A 18 3.31 -15.28 -7.12
C ARG A 18 3.73 -14.43 -8.30
N ASN A 19 4.89 -13.80 -8.23
CA ASN A 19 5.35 -12.85 -9.23
C ASN A 19 4.35 -11.68 -9.43
N SER A 20 3.61 -11.33 -8.37
CA SER A 20 2.61 -10.26 -8.39
C SER A 20 3.29 -8.90 -8.35
N SER A 21 2.76 -7.94 -9.11
CA SER A 21 3.13 -6.52 -8.97
C SER A 21 2.35 -5.89 -7.82
N PHE A 22 3.02 -5.17 -6.93
CA PHE A 22 2.36 -4.49 -5.81
C PHE A 22 2.97 -3.11 -5.51
N GLY A 23 2.11 -2.19 -5.05
CA GLY A 23 2.47 -0.86 -4.55
C GLY A 23 2.31 -0.77 -3.02
N SER A 24 2.97 0.20 -2.38
CA SER A 24 2.79 0.51 -0.95
C SER A 24 2.53 1.99 -0.71
N ILE A 25 1.88 2.30 0.40
CA ILE A 25 1.70 3.68 0.88
C ILE A 25 2.25 3.77 2.29
N GLY A 26 3.06 4.80 2.56
CA GLY A 26 3.83 4.99 3.78
C GLY A 26 5.29 4.58 3.58
N SER A 27 5.63 3.34 3.90
CA SER A 27 7.02 2.86 3.86
C SER A 27 7.35 2.08 2.59
N TYR A 28 8.60 2.18 2.13
CA TYR A 28 9.11 1.33 1.06
C TYR A 28 9.21 -0.13 1.52
N SER A 29 8.84 -1.06 0.64
CA SER A 29 9.02 -2.50 0.84
C SER A 29 9.79 -3.10 -0.35
N LYS A 30 10.61 -4.12 -0.13
CA LYS A 30 11.41 -4.74 -1.21
C LYS A 30 10.49 -5.45 -2.21
N GLY A 31 10.62 -5.15 -3.51
CA GLY A 31 9.79 -5.73 -4.58
C GLY A 31 8.61 -4.85 -5.02
N ASN A 32 8.49 -3.67 -4.43
CA ASN A 32 7.42 -2.72 -4.69
C ASN A 32 7.63 -1.99 -6.03
N ILE A 33 6.58 -1.90 -6.85
CA ILE A 33 6.62 -1.18 -8.13
C ILE A 33 6.46 0.35 -7.97
N ALA A 34 5.86 0.79 -6.86
CA ALA A 34 5.73 2.19 -6.49
C ALA A 34 5.43 2.34 -4.99
N SER A 35 6.06 3.33 -4.35
CA SER A 35 5.74 3.73 -2.98
C SER A 35 5.30 5.19 -2.93
N ILE A 36 4.13 5.46 -2.35
CA ILE A 36 3.68 6.82 -2.07
C ILE A 36 3.98 7.09 -0.60
N ASN A 37 4.92 8.00 -0.31
CA ASN A 37 5.16 8.48 1.04
C ASN A 37 4.45 9.81 1.23
N ILE A 38 3.60 9.91 2.25
CA ILE A 38 2.86 11.13 2.58
C ILE A 38 3.43 11.61 3.91
N GLU A 39 4.31 12.61 3.81
CA GLU A 39 4.86 13.29 4.97
C GLU A 39 4.03 14.55 5.23
N ASP A 40 3.14 14.44 6.21
CA ASP A 40 2.55 15.58 6.90
C ASP A 40 2.87 15.42 8.39
N GLY A 41 3.07 16.54 9.10
CA GLY A 41 3.35 16.53 10.54
C GLY A 41 2.18 16.01 11.37
N ASP A 42 1.00 15.88 10.75
CA ASP A 42 -0.21 15.35 11.36
C ASP A 42 -0.36 13.83 11.12
N THR A 43 -0.20 13.05 12.19
CA THR A 43 -0.38 11.60 12.22
C THR A 43 -1.78 11.14 11.77
N LEU A 44 -2.82 11.91 12.06
CA LEU A 44 -4.19 11.60 11.70
C LEU A 44 -4.40 11.74 10.20
N PHE A 45 -3.85 12.81 9.61
CA PHE A 45 -3.85 13.01 8.16
C PHE A 45 -3.10 11.88 7.43
N LYS A 46 -1.94 11.50 7.96
CA LYS A 46 -1.15 10.38 7.43
C LYS A 46 -1.94 9.06 7.46
N LEU A 47 -2.54 8.71 8.58
CA LEU A 47 -3.37 7.50 8.70
C LEU A 47 -4.56 7.52 7.75
N LEU A 48 -5.23 8.67 7.62
CA LEU A 48 -6.41 8.81 6.78
C LEU A 48 -6.07 8.68 5.30
N THR A 49 -4.92 9.21 4.88
CA THR A 49 -4.45 9.10 3.50
C THR A 49 -3.89 7.71 3.17
N GLU A 50 -3.19 7.07 4.11
CA GLU A 50 -2.73 5.68 3.98
C GLU A 50 -3.90 4.69 3.84
N LEU A 51 -5.08 5.00 4.39
CA LEU A 51 -6.30 4.20 4.25
C LEU A 51 -7.11 4.54 2.99
N LEU A 52 -7.37 5.82 2.73
CA LEU A 52 -8.29 6.27 1.69
C LEU A 52 -7.76 6.03 0.28
N ILE A 53 -6.45 6.26 0.06
CA ILE A 53 -5.86 6.17 -1.28
C ILE A 53 -5.93 4.73 -1.85
N PRO A 54 -5.56 3.67 -1.11
CA PRO A 54 -5.70 2.30 -1.61
C PRO A 54 -7.15 1.91 -1.91
N GLU A 55 -8.11 2.36 -1.09
CA GLU A 55 -9.54 2.12 -1.33
C GLU A 55 -10.00 2.75 -2.63
N LEU A 56 -9.67 4.03 -2.86
CA LEU A 56 -9.99 4.74 -4.09
C LEU A 56 -9.33 4.09 -5.32
N MET A 57 -8.07 3.67 -5.21
CA MET A 57 -7.38 2.96 -6.28
C MET A 57 -8.06 1.62 -6.60
N SER A 58 -8.43 0.86 -5.56
CA SER A 58 -9.12 -0.43 -5.71
C SER A 58 -10.49 -0.26 -6.37
N ALA A 59 -11.27 0.73 -5.94
CA ALA A 59 -12.57 1.06 -6.53
C ALA A 59 -12.44 1.49 -8.00
N ASN A 60 -11.44 2.31 -8.33
CA ASN A 60 -11.17 2.72 -9.70
C ASN A 60 -10.75 1.56 -10.60
N LEU A 61 -9.95 0.61 -10.09
CA LEU A 61 -9.58 -0.60 -10.82
C LEU A 61 -10.77 -1.52 -11.04
N TRP A 62 -11.62 -1.69 -10.03
CA TRP A 62 -12.86 -2.47 -10.14
C TRP A 62 -13.80 -1.90 -11.20
N ASN A 63 -13.98 -0.58 -11.25
CA ASN A 63 -14.82 0.08 -12.26
C ASN A 63 -14.29 -0.06 -13.70
N LYS A 64 -13.03 -0.46 -13.89
CA LYS A 64 -12.40 -0.63 -15.21
C LYS A 64 -12.41 -2.08 -15.69
N GLN A 65 -12.93 -3.02 -14.89
CA GLN A 65 -13.15 -4.42 -15.28
C GLN A 65 -14.55 -4.60 -15.88
#